data_AF-A0AAD9YZA3-F1
#
_entry.id   AF-A0AAD9YZA3-F1
#
_cell.length_a   1.000
_cell.length_b   1.000
_cell.length_c   1.000
_cell.angle_alpha   90.00
_cell.angle_beta   90.00
_cell.angle_gamma   90.00
#
_symmetry.space_group_name_H-M   'P 1'
#
loop_
_entity.id
_entity.type
_entity.pdbx_description
1 polymer ?
#
loop_
_entity_poly.entity_id
_entity_poly.type
_entity_poly.pdbx_seq_one_letter_code
_entity_poly.pdbx_strand_id
1 'polypeptide(L)'
;MNAAIASRLGAVPLVVPLVAEANSCLTSQVGGSLGGLFAAVVLKRLGHNVRIFERNPTPLLHNQGARVVVGGDTQAFFNRFDATKRPIAVTSNLRQYLDKEGRQVHEEGMAQKMTSWDLLYYLLRANFDGVKSDYCKVPESIEGERPRRWPADRSYEAWRGTVPESEATAAAQKAFVETFTFFHAPGTQILSYVIPGENGSLEPGKRLINWVWYCNYPEDSNEFKEFLIDSDGKHHHITLPIGKMRKEILEGQREYARKILPPQFADIVCDTKQPFIQAITDVISSQNSFFDGKLLLIGDVLAGFRPHTAASTSQAAFDAPKLYEMMGGKISLKQWEEETMEYARQMQKKGVSMGQRSQFGDHPLAQMQDMARS
;
A
#
# COMPACT_ATOMS: atom_id res chain seq x y z
N MET A 1 36.57 -37.70 36.68
CA MET A 1 36.55 -37.27 35.26
C MET A 1 35.17 -36.67 35.04
N ASN A 2 34.93 -35.41 35.41
CA ASN A 2 35.45 -34.15 34.82
C ASN A 2 34.73 -33.93 33.47
N ALA A 3 33.75 -33.02 33.29
CA ALA A 3 33.54 -31.62 33.71
C ALA A 3 34.08 -30.58 32.70
N ALA A 4 33.37 -29.43 32.60
CA ALA A 4 33.38 -28.46 31.50
C ALA A 4 32.79 -29.01 30.17
N ILE A 5 32.17 -28.21 29.29
CA ILE A 5 32.10 -26.73 29.21
C ILE A 5 30.65 -26.23 29.37
N ALA A 6 30.46 -25.05 29.98
CA ALA A 6 29.16 -24.38 30.07
C ALA A 6 29.26 -22.87 29.78
N SER A 7 28.13 -22.27 29.42
CA SER A 7 27.86 -20.84 29.21
C SER A 7 28.46 -20.17 27.96
N ARG A 8 27.57 -19.61 27.12
CA ARG A 8 27.32 -18.15 27.05
C ARG A 8 25.99 -17.87 26.34
N LEU A 9 25.06 -17.25 27.08
CA LEU A 9 23.97 -16.35 26.66
C LEU A 9 23.26 -16.61 25.31
N GLY A 10 21.94 -16.84 25.24
CA GLY A 10 20.93 -16.91 26.30
C GLY A 10 19.54 -16.51 25.78
N ALA A 11 18.64 -17.48 25.58
CA ALA A 11 17.24 -17.25 25.24
C ALA A 11 16.36 -18.24 26.02
N VAL A 12 15.40 -17.72 26.79
CA VAL A 12 14.49 -18.53 27.60
C VAL A 12 13.19 -18.78 26.82
N PRO A 13 12.76 -20.04 26.60
CA PRO A 13 11.45 -20.33 26.04
C PRO A 13 10.37 -20.05 27.09
N LEU A 14 9.64 -18.93 26.96
CA LEU A 14 8.54 -18.62 27.86
C LEU A 14 7.28 -19.37 27.44
N VAL A 15 6.95 -20.44 28.17
CA VAL A 15 5.69 -21.17 28.04
C VAL A 15 4.64 -20.54 28.96
N VAL A 16 3.42 -20.35 28.47
CA VAL A 16 2.24 -19.99 29.27
C VAL A 16 1.08 -20.91 28.86
N PRO A 17 0.43 -21.62 29.79
CA PRO A 17 -0.71 -22.49 29.49
C PRO A 17 -1.98 -21.67 29.22
N LEU A 18 -2.90 -22.21 28.41
CA LEU A 18 -4.10 -21.51 27.96
C LEU A 18 -5.36 -22.16 28.57
N VAL A 19 -5.81 -21.62 29.70
CA VAL A 19 -7.16 -21.83 30.26
C VAL A 19 -7.62 -20.51 30.88
N ALA A 20 -8.44 -19.74 30.13
CA ALA A 20 -9.19 -18.61 30.64
C ALA A 20 -10.34 -18.26 29.69
N GLU A 21 -11.38 -17.63 30.22
CA GLU A 21 -12.56 -17.16 29.48
C GLU A 21 -12.24 -15.95 28.58
N ALA A 22 -13.18 -15.58 27.72
CA ALA A 22 -12.99 -14.67 26.57
C ALA A 22 -12.39 -13.27 26.89
N ASN A 23 -12.36 -12.84 28.16
CA ASN A 23 -12.01 -11.49 28.59
C ASN A 23 -10.53 -11.28 28.98
N SER A 24 -9.61 -12.23 28.74
CA SER A 24 -8.21 -12.10 29.21
C SER A 24 -7.09 -12.58 28.25
N CYS A 25 -7.41 -12.96 27.01
CA CYS A 25 -6.37 -13.35 26.06
C CYS A 25 -5.53 -12.14 25.58
N LEU A 26 -4.21 -12.20 25.77
CA LEU A 26 -3.25 -11.21 25.26
C LEU A 26 -2.87 -11.56 23.81
N THR A 27 -3.41 -10.81 22.84
CA THR A 27 -3.04 -10.99 21.43
C THR A 27 -1.81 -10.15 21.09
N SER A 28 -0.72 -10.82 20.67
CA SER A 28 0.50 -10.16 20.19
C SER A 28 0.52 -10.12 18.67
N GLN A 29 0.78 -8.95 18.09
CA GLN A 29 0.68 -8.73 16.65
C GLN A 29 1.95 -8.09 16.08
N VAL A 30 2.51 -8.64 15.00
CA VAL A 30 3.74 -8.14 14.37
C VAL A 30 3.42 -7.27 13.17
N GLY A 31 4.02 -6.07 13.12
CA GLY A 31 3.74 -5.02 12.14
C GLY A 31 2.67 -4.03 12.62
N GLY A 32 3.02 -2.74 12.63
CA GLY A 32 2.15 -1.63 13.05
C GLY A 32 1.66 -0.74 11.91
N SER A 33 1.77 -1.18 10.65
CA SER A 33 1.15 -0.55 9.47
C SER A 33 -0.31 -0.97 9.32
N LEU A 34 -0.97 -0.62 8.21
CA LEU A 34 -2.41 -0.83 7.98
C LEU A 34 -2.89 -2.26 8.30
N GLY A 35 -2.25 -3.30 7.75
CA GLY A 35 -2.60 -4.70 8.03
C GLY A 35 -2.50 -5.09 9.50
N GLY A 36 -1.55 -4.48 10.22
CA GLY A 36 -1.50 -4.53 11.67
C GLY A 36 -2.76 -3.92 12.29
N LEU A 37 -2.95 -2.62 12.05
CA LEU A 37 -3.98 -1.83 12.71
C LEU A 37 -5.43 -2.24 12.37
N PHE A 38 -5.70 -2.77 11.18
CA PHE A 38 -7.01 -3.34 10.82
C PHE A 38 -7.40 -4.47 11.79
N ALA A 39 -6.50 -5.45 11.97
CA ALA A 39 -6.72 -6.55 12.91
C ALA A 39 -6.67 -6.08 14.39
N ALA A 40 -5.81 -5.13 14.73
CA ALA A 40 -5.72 -4.56 16.08
C ALA A 40 -7.02 -3.86 16.51
N VAL A 41 -7.65 -3.08 15.61
CA VAL A 41 -8.93 -2.40 15.86
C VAL A 41 -10.04 -3.41 16.11
N VAL A 42 -10.18 -4.45 15.28
CA VAL A 42 -11.27 -5.44 15.47
C VAL A 42 -11.10 -6.29 16.72
N LEU A 43 -9.86 -6.66 17.07
CA LEU A 43 -9.57 -7.38 18.31
C LEU A 43 -9.89 -6.50 19.53
N LYS A 44 -9.54 -5.21 19.50
CA LYS A 44 -9.91 -4.26 20.56
C LYS A 44 -11.44 -4.06 20.67
N ARG A 45 -12.17 -4.11 19.55
CA ARG A 45 -13.65 -4.06 19.53
C ARG A 45 -14.30 -5.32 20.12
N LEU A 46 -13.58 -6.45 20.21
CA LEU A 46 -13.99 -7.66 20.95
C LEU A 46 -13.55 -7.66 22.42
N GLY A 47 -12.84 -6.63 22.88
CA GLY A 47 -12.33 -6.55 24.26
C GLY A 47 -10.99 -7.24 24.50
N HIS A 48 -10.31 -7.74 23.47
CA HIS A 48 -8.97 -8.33 23.64
C HIS A 48 -7.92 -7.29 24.03
N ASN A 49 -6.96 -7.70 24.87
CA ASN A 49 -5.76 -6.93 25.14
C ASN A 49 -4.76 -7.16 23.99
N VAL A 50 -4.46 -6.12 23.21
CA VAL A 50 -3.67 -6.24 21.97
C VAL A 50 -2.37 -5.47 22.10
N ARG A 51 -1.25 -6.11 21.77
CA ARG A 51 0.09 -5.51 21.75
C ARG A 51 0.69 -5.56 20.34
N ILE A 52 0.98 -4.39 19.78
CA ILE A 52 1.60 -4.26 18.45
C ILE A 52 3.13 -4.23 18.55
N PHE A 53 3.78 -4.94 17.63
CA PHE A 53 5.23 -5.07 17.51
C PHE A 53 5.70 -4.47 16.18
N GLU A 54 5.95 -3.15 16.18
CA GLU A 54 6.45 -2.42 15.01
C GLU A 54 7.99 -2.44 14.94
N ARG A 55 8.52 -2.40 13.70
CA ARG A 55 9.95 -2.48 13.38
C ARG A 55 10.65 -1.12 13.44
N ASN A 56 9.94 -0.03 13.15
CA ASN A 56 10.46 1.34 13.13
C ASN A 56 10.82 1.83 14.56
N PRO A 57 11.98 2.49 14.78
CA PRO A 57 12.32 3.05 16.10
C PRO A 57 11.41 4.19 16.56
N THR A 58 10.73 4.90 15.65
CA THR A 58 9.69 5.87 16.03
C THR A 58 8.32 5.19 16.21
N PRO A 59 7.53 5.54 17.23
CA PRO A 59 6.22 4.92 17.51
C PRO A 59 5.15 5.28 16.47
N LEU A 60 5.43 6.25 15.59
CA LEU A 60 4.64 6.57 14.41
C LEU A 60 5.44 6.16 13.17
N LEU A 61 4.76 5.60 12.18
CA LEU A 61 5.30 5.37 10.85
C LEU A 61 5.17 6.66 10.03
N HIS A 62 6.23 7.02 9.31
CA HIS A 62 6.24 8.16 8.39
C HIS A 62 5.71 7.74 7.01
N ASN A 63 5.02 8.65 6.33
CA ASN A 63 4.56 8.42 4.96
C ASN A 63 5.73 8.07 4.03
N GLN A 64 5.53 7.08 3.17
CA GLN A 64 6.43 6.74 2.06
C GLN A 64 5.70 6.93 0.72
N GLY A 65 4.96 8.03 0.60
CA GLY A 65 4.10 8.36 -0.54
C GLY A 65 3.08 7.26 -0.89
N ALA A 66 2.67 6.43 0.08
CA ALA A 66 1.84 5.25 -0.16
C ALA A 66 0.36 5.63 -0.36
N ARG A 67 -0.31 4.94 -1.27
CA ARG A 67 -1.61 5.35 -1.84
C ARG A 67 -2.50 4.14 -2.06
N VAL A 68 -3.80 4.33 -1.83
CA VAL A 68 -4.77 3.24 -1.69
C VAL A 68 -6.03 3.55 -2.50
N VAL A 69 -6.45 2.58 -3.32
CA VAL A 69 -7.81 2.55 -3.87
C VAL A 69 -8.72 1.99 -2.79
N VAL A 70 -9.75 2.73 -2.40
CA VAL A 70 -10.71 2.31 -1.37
C VAL A 70 -11.71 1.34 -2.01
N GLY A 71 -11.34 0.06 -2.01
CA GLY A 71 -12.21 -1.05 -2.42
C GLY A 71 -13.40 -1.24 -1.48
N GLY A 72 -14.36 -2.08 -1.89
CA GLY A 72 -15.58 -2.36 -1.13
C GLY A 72 -15.30 -2.83 0.29
N ASP A 73 -14.31 -3.72 0.47
CA ASP A 73 -13.89 -4.25 1.77
C ASP A 73 -13.36 -3.15 2.69
N THR A 74 -12.54 -2.23 2.16
CA THR A 74 -12.03 -1.07 2.90
C THR A 74 -13.17 -0.13 3.31
N GLN A 75 -14.08 0.19 2.38
CA GLN A 75 -15.25 1.02 2.70
C GLN A 75 -16.13 0.36 3.78
N ALA A 76 -16.38 -0.95 3.68
CA ALA A 76 -17.16 -1.71 4.65
C ALA A 76 -16.50 -1.75 6.04
N PHE A 77 -15.18 -1.93 6.10
CA PHE A 77 -14.42 -1.90 7.35
C PHE A 77 -14.63 -0.57 8.10
N PHE A 78 -14.35 0.56 7.45
CA PHE A 78 -14.46 1.87 8.10
C PHE A 78 -15.91 2.19 8.48
N ASN A 79 -16.89 1.88 7.62
CA ASN A 79 -18.31 2.05 7.95
C ASN A 79 -18.69 1.33 9.27
N ARG A 80 -18.21 0.08 9.45
CA ARG A 80 -18.51 -0.80 10.60
C ARG A 80 -17.69 -0.49 11.85
N PHE A 81 -16.40 -0.19 11.73
CA PHE A 81 -15.46 -0.19 12.86
C PHE A 81 -14.84 1.17 13.22
N ASP A 82 -14.85 2.16 12.32
CA ASP A 82 -14.36 3.51 12.63
C ASP A 82 -15.38 4.28 13.48
N ALA A 83 -14.92 4.85 14.60
CA ALA A 83 -15.69 5.71 15.50
C ALA A 83 -15.52 7.21 15.20
N THR A 84 -14.51 7.62 14.42
CA THR A 84 -14.31 9.03 14.05
C THR A 84 -15.35 9.53 13.06
N LYS A 85 -15.86 8.62 12.21
CA LYS A 85 -16.82 8.88 11.12
C LYS A 85 -16.34 9.94 10.11
N ARG A 86 -15.02 10.16 10.00
CA ARG A 86 -14.45 11.07 8.99
C ARG A 86 -14.56 10.45 7.59
N PRO A 87 -14.96 11.20 6.55
CA PRO A 87 -14.87 10.74 5.17
C PRO A 87 -13.44 10.36 4.77
N ILE A 88 -13.26 9.15 4.25
CA ILE A 88 -11.93 8.52 4.10
C ILE A 88 -11.30 8.65 2.71
N ALA A 89 -11.96 9.26 1.72
CA ALA A 89 -11.54 9.23 0.32
C ALA A 89 -12.04 10.40 -0.53
N VAL A 90 -11.31 10.71 -1.60
CA VAL A 90 -11.77 11.50 -2.75
C VAL A 90 -12.40 10.54 -3.78
N THR A 91 -13.45 10.95 -4.47
CA THR A 91 -14.03 10.17 -5.58
C THR A 91 -13.52 10.69 -6.92
N SER A 92 -13.01 9.80 -7.76
CA SER A 92 -12.90 9.99 -9.20
C SER A 92 -14.17 9.43 -9.85
N ASN A 93 -14.83 10.18 -10.75
CA ASN A 93 -16.09 9.74 -11.37
C ASN A 93 -15.85 9.05 -12.73
N LEU A 94 -14.75 9.40 -13.39
CA LEU A 94 -14.38 8.91 -14.71
C LEU A 94 -13.07 8.12 -14.66
N ARG A 95 -12.92 7.20 -15.61
CA ARG A 95 -11.67 6.52 -15.99
C ARG A 95 -11.36 6.93 -17.42
N GLN A 96 -10.18 7.49 -17.69
CA GLN A 96 -9.81 7.92 -19.04
C GLN A 96 -8.40 7.46 -19.45
N TYR A 97 -8.17 7.43 -20.76
CA TYR A 97 -6.91 7.02 -21.37
C TYR A 97 -6.45 8.09 -22.37
N LEU A 98 -5.17 8.47 -22.29
CA LEU A 98 -4.53 9.41 -23.19
C LEU A 98 -3.69 8.67 -24.24
N ASP A 99 -3.52 9.28 -25.42
CA ASP A 99 -2.41 8.97 -26.34
C ASP A 99 -1.14 9.75 -25.99
N LYS A 100 -0.07 9.51 -26.74
CA LYS A 100 1.24 10.17 -26.53
C LYS A 100 1.17 11.69 -26.73
N GLU A 101 0.28 12.16 -27.58
CA GLU A 101 0.04 13.57 -27.88
C GLU A 101 -0.80 14.25 -26.78
N GLY A 102 -1.25 13.52 -25.76
CA GLY A 102 -2.03 14.04 -24.63
C GLY A 102 -3.52 14.21 -24.91
N ARG A 103 -4.03 13.58 -25.98
CA ARG A 103 -5.44 13.58 -26.37
C ARG A 103 -6.15 12.40 -25.72
N GLN A 104 -7.39 12.61 -25.30
CA GLN A 104 -8.24 11.57 -24.73
C GLN A 104 -8.71 10.62 -25.85
N VAL A 105 -8.32 9.34 -25.78
CA VAL A 105 -8.67 8.29 -26.76
C VAL A 105 -9.77 7.36 -26.27
N HIS A 106 -9.97 7.24 -24.96
CA HIS A 106 -11.05 6.44 -24.39
C HIS A 106 -11.47 6.98 -23.00
N GLU A 107 -12.75 6.83 -22.66
CA GLU A 107 -13.33 7.18 -21.36
C GLU A 107 -14.41 6.17 -20.96
N GLU A 108 -14.50 5.89 -19.68
CA GLU A 108 -15.49 5.03 -19.04
C GLU A 108 -16.02 5.71 -17.78
N GLY A 109 -17.35 5.66 -17.57
CA GLY A 109 -18.03 6.16 -16.37
C GLY A 109 -17.81 5.29 -15.13
N MET A 110 -16.56 5.14 -14.70
CA MET A 110 -16.17 4.26 -13.60
C MET A 110 -15.83 5.06 -12.33
N ALA A 111 -16.78 5.11 -11.40
CA ALA A 111 -16.56 5.74 -10.08
C ALA A 111 -15.54 4.93 -9.24
N GLN A 112 -14.43 5.56 -8.86
CA GLN A 112 -13.36 4.95 -8.06
C GLN A 112 -12.93 5.87 -6.92
N LYS A 113 -12.83 5.34 -5.69
CA LYS A 113 -12.47 6.09 -4.48
C LYS A 113 -10.98 5.96 -4.16
N MET A 114 -10.34 7.08 -3.85
CA MET A 114 -8.89 7.20 -3.67
C MET A 114 -8.54 7.81 -2.31
N THR A 115 -7.49 7.28 -1.66
CA THR A 115 -7.02 7.79 -0.38
C THR A 115 -5.50 7.71 -0.20
N SER A 116 -5.00 8.49 0.76
CA SER A 116 -3.60 8.44 1.20
C SER A 116 -3.42 7.42 2.31
N TRP A 117 -2.26 6.77 2.34
CA TRP A 117 -1.91 5.82 3.41
C TRP A 117 -1.97 6.49 4.80
N ASP A 118 -1.55 7.76 4.91
CA ASP A 118 -1.60 8.53 6.18
C ASP A 118 -3.02 8.65 6.74
N LEU A 119 -4.01 8.96 5.90
CA LEU A 119 -5.37 9.15 6.37
C LEU A 119 -5.92 7.85 6.97
N LEU A 120 -5.73 6.71 6.28
CA LEU A 120 -6.12 5.42 6.84
C LEU A 120 -5.30 5.05 8.08
N TYR A 121 -3.99 5.33 8.09
CA TYR A 121 -3.10 5.05 9.20
C TYR A 121 -3.52 5.80 10.47
N TYR A 122 -3.67 7.12 10.41
CA TYR A 122 -4.03 7.93 11.57
C TYR A 122 -5.47 7.69 12.04
N LEU A 123 -6.41 7.41 11.13
CA LEU A 123 -7.76 6.97 11.52
C LEU A 123 -7.72 5.63 12.26
N LEU A 124 -6.94 4.65 11.78
CA LEU A 124 -6.80 3.36 12.46
C LEU A 124 -6.07 3.49 13.81
N ARG A 125 -5.03 4.33 13.93
CA ARG A 125 -4.38 4.65 15.22
C ARG A 125 -5.34 5.34 16.19
N ALA A 126 -6.11 6.33 15.74
CA ALA A 126 -7.12 6.97 16.59
C ALA A 126 -8.17 5.98 17.11
N ASN A 127 -8.57 4.98 16.31
CA ASN A 127 -9.47 3.91 16.75
C ASN A 127 -8.79 2.83 17.62
N PHE A 128 -7.47 2.64 17.48
CA PHE A 128 -6.73 1.60 18.21
C PHE A 128 -6.14 2.11 19.53
N ASP A 129 -5.24 3.10 19.49
CA ASP A 129 -4.47 3.59 20.64
C ASP A 129 -4.64 5.09 20.91
N GLY A 130 -5.49 5.78 20.15
CA GLY A 130 -5.88 7.16 20.45
C GLY A 130 -4.81 8.20 20.11
N VAL A 131 -3.93 7.92 19.15
CA VAL A 131 -2.94 8.89 18.64
C VAL A 131 -3.65 10.13 18.11
N LYS A 132 -3.40 11.28 18.76
CA LYS A 132 -3.85 12.60 18.31
C LYS A 132 -3.06 12.99 17.06
N SER A 133 -3.77 13.48 16.04
CA SER A 133 -3.22 13.97 14.78
C SER A 133 -4.22 14.91 14.10
N ASP A 134 -3.75 15.78 13.22
CA ASP A 134 -4.61 16.69 12.46
C ASP A 134 -5.51 15.96 11.44
N TYR A 135 -5.25 14.66 11.22
CA TYR A 135 -6.08 13.77 10.40
C TYR A 135 -7.39 13.36 11.08
N CYS A 136 -7.55 13.41 12.41
CA CYS A 136 -8.85 13.14 13.06
C CYS A 136 -8.94 13.55 14.54
N LYS A 137 -10.17 13.79 15.00
CA LYS A 137 -10.46 13.82 16.44
C LYS A 137 -10.43 12.41 16.99
N VAL A 138 -9.73 12.22 18.10
CA VAL A 138 -9.54 10.93 18.77
C VAL A 138 -10.78 10.53 19.59
N PRO A 139 -11.29 9.30 19.44
CA PRO A 139 -12.24 8.69 20.38
C PRO A 139 -11.53 8.18 21.65
N GLU A 140 -12.28 7.95 22.74
CA GLU A 140 -11.74 7.65 24.06
C GLU A 140 -10.98 6.29 24.13
N SER A 141 -9.97 6.20 25.01
CA SER A 141 -8.78 5.33 24.87
C SER A 141 -8.59 4.24 25.96
N ILE A 142 -7.74 3.22 25.66
CA ILE A 142 -7.32 2.09 26.54
C ILE A 142 -5.90 1.63 26.10
N GLU A 143 -4.98 1.22 27.01
CA GLU A 143 -3.49 1.33 26.87
C GLU A 143 -2.63 0.01 26.78
N GLY A 144 -1.39 0.04 26.20
CA GLY A 144 -0.28 -0.95 26.43
C GLY A 144 0.75 -1.30 25.29
N GLU A 145 2.08 -1.41 25.55
CA GLU A 145 3.22 -1.68 24.57
C GLU A 145 4.18 -2.86 24.99
N ARG A 146 5.36 -3.27 24.42
CA ARG A 146 6.41 -2.75 23.46
C ARG A 146 7.33 -3.92 22.85
N PRO A 147 8.18 -3.77 21.77
CA PRO A 147 8.62 -4.91 20.88
C PRO A 147 10.12 -5.09 20.38
N ARG A 148 10.42 -6.04 19.44
CA ARG A 148 11.67 -6.28 18.60
C ARG A 148 11.43 -6.99 17.18
N ARG A 149 12.45 -7.25 16.29
CA ARG A 149 12.39 -7.25 14.77
C ARG A 149 13.40 -8.13 13.90
N TRP A 150 13.07 -8.55 12.63
CA TRP A 150 13.97 -8.89 11.43
C TRP A 150 13.21 -8.95 10.01
N PRO A 151 13.82 -9.09 8.76
CA PRO A 151 13.19 -8.85 7.40
C PRO A 151 13.39 -9.90 6.20
N ALA A 152 12.98 -9.58 4.92
CA ALA A 152 13.07 -10.39 3.63
C ALA A 152 13.08 -9.55 2.26
N ASP A 153 13.04 -10.16 1.04
CA ASP A 153 13.53 -9.63 -0.30
C ASP A 153 12.77 -9.93 -1.68
N ARG A 154 13.26 -9.31 -2.81
CA ARG A 154 13.00 -9.43 -4.32
C ARG A 154 11.84 -8.70 -5.07
N SER A 155 12.10 -8.14 -6.28
CA SER A 155 11.21 -7.14 -6.96
C SER A 155 11.51 -6.72 -8.45
N TYR A 156 10.56 -6.03 -9.12
CA TYR A 156 10.71 -5.16 -10.33
C TYR A 156 10.24 -3.70 -10.06
N GLU A 157 10.38 -2.67 -10.91
CA GLU A 157 10.22 -1.24 -10.49
C GLU A 157 8.87 -0.52 -10.68
N ALA A 158 8.60 0.45 -9.79
CA ALA A 158 7.59 1.51 -9.94
C ALA A 158 8.07 2.85 -9.35
N TRP A 159 8.13 3.88 -10.20
CA TRP A 159 8.40 5.26 -9.84
C TRP A 159 7.13 5.96 -9.35
N ARG A 160 7.26 6.83 -8.33
CA ARG A 160 6.11 7.44 -7.64
C ARG A 160 6.39 8.90 -7.27
N GLY A 161 5.38 9.75 -7.47
CA GLY A 161 5.42 11.16 -7.06
C GLY A 161 4.06 11.71 -6.63
N THR A 162 4.07 12.98 -6.21
CA THR A 162 2.88 13.79 -5.91
C THR A 162 3.19 15.27 -6.20
N VAL A 163 2.21 15.98 -6.75
CA VAL A 163 2.22 17.44 -6.94
C VAL A 163 0.96 18.01 -6.26
N PRO A 164 1.03 19.11 -5.50
CA PRO A 164 -0.17 19.79 -5.01
C PRO A 164 -1.10 20.19 -6.15
N GLU A 165 -2.41 19.99 -5.98
CA GLU A 165 -3.41 20.31 -7.00
C GLU A 165 -3.31 21.79 -7.46
N SER A 166 -3.00 22.68 -6.53
CA SER A 166 -2.77 24.12 -6.75
C SER A 166 -1.43 24.50 -7.36
N GLU A 167 -0.44 23.59 -7.41
CA GLU A 167 0.85 23.81 -8.08
C GLU A 167 0.89 23.24 -9.52
N ALA A 168 -0.02 22.34 -9.86
CA ALA A 168 -0.05 21.67 -11.16
C ALA A 168 -0.53 22.57 -12.30
N THR A 169 -0.03 22.33 -13.52
CA THR A 169 -0.44 23.07 -14.74
C THR A 169 -1.94 22.92 -15.00
N ALA A 170 -2.58 23.93 -15.63
CA ALA A 170 -4.01 23.86 -15.97
C ALA A 170 -4.36 22.67 -16.89
N ALA A 171 -3.40 22.22 -17.71
CA ALA A 171 -3.52 21.02 -18.52
C ALA A 171 -3.50 19.74 -17.66
N ALA A 172 -2.58 19.64 -16.69
CA ALA A 172 -2.54 18.55 -15.72
C ALA A 172 -3.77 18.52 -14.80
N GLN A 173 -4.23 19.67 -14.30
CA GLN A 173 -5.48 19.77 -13.54
C GLN A 173 -6.66 19.20 -14.35
N LYS A 174 -6.87 19.68 -15.59
CA LYS A 174 -7.92 19.17 -16.48
C LYS A 174 -7.80 17.67 -16.78
N ALA A 175 -6.57 17.14 -16.86
CA ALA A 175 -6.33 15.73 -17.18
C ALA A 175 -6.48 14.77 -15.99
N PHE A 176 -6.34 15.23 -14.74
CA PHE A 176 -6.21 14.35 -13.56
C PHE A 176 -7.16 14.66 -12.39
N VAL A 177 -7.83 15.82 -12.38
CA VAL A 177 -8.83 16.14 -11.35
C VAL A 177 -10.16 15.46 -11.69
N GLU A 178 -10.72 14.72 -10.72
CA GLU A 178 -11.94 13.91 -10.83
C GLU A 178 -11.90 12.74 -11.85
N THR A 179 -10.75 12.52 -12.47
CA THR A 179 -10.48 11.47 -13.47
C THR A 179 -9.34 10.54 -13.02
N PHE A 180 -9.52 9.24 -13.22
CA PHE A 180 -8.47 8.23 -13.03
C PHE A 180 -7.88 7.92 -14.40
N THR A 181 -6.71 8.48 -14.64
CA THR A 181 -6.17 8.70 -15.99
C THR A 181 -4.96 7.80 -16.23
N PHE A 182 -4.90 7.21 -17.41
CA PHE A 182 -3.89 6.22 -17.80
C PHE A 182 -3.20 6.61 -19.11
N PHE A 183 -1.92 6.27 -19.23
CA PHE A 183 -1.21 6.15 -20.49
C PHE A 183 -0.49 4.80 -20.55
N HIS A 184 -0.53 4.18 -21.72
CA HIS A 184 0.08 2.88 -22.03
C HIS A 184 0.90 3.03 -23.31
N ALA A 185 2.09 2.43 -23.34
CA ALA A 185 2.85 2.16 -24.55
C ALA A 185 3.70 0.89 -24.32
N PRO A 186 4.32 0.28 -25.35
CA PRO A 186 5.13 -0.92 -25.17
C PRO A 186 6.21 -0.73 -24.08
N GLY A 187 6.20 -1.62 -23.08
CA GLY A 187 7.14 -1.59 -21.95
C GLY A 187 6.90 -0.49 -20.90
N THR A 188 5.79 0.26 -20.95
CA THR A 188 5.51 1.32 -19.97
C THR A 188 4.02 1.56 -19.69
N GLN A 189 3.70 1.83 -18.42
CA GLN A 189 2.39 2.30 -18.00
C GLN A 189 2.56 3.41 -16.96
N ILE A 190 1.92 4.56 -17.16
CA ILE A 190 1.75 5.58 -16.11
C ILE A 190 0.27 5.80 -15.84
N LEU A 191 -0.06 6.04 -14.57
CA LEU A 191 -1.41 6.32 -14.10
C LEU A 191 -1.39 7.49 -13.12
N SER A 192 -2.45 8.31 -13.14
CA SER A 192 -2.59 9.52 -12.32
C SER A 192 -4.01 9.64 -11.76
N TYR A 193 -4.11 10.11 -10.52
CA TYR A 193 -5.38 10.38 -9.82
C TYR A 193 -5.15 11.28 -8.60
N VAL A 194 -6.19 12.03 -8.22
CA VAL A 194 -6.17 12.86 -7.00
C VAL A 194 -6.35 12.01 -5.73
N ILE A 195 -5.61 12.36 -4.68
CA ILE A 195 -5.70 11.81 -3.31
C ILE A 195 -5.93 12.92 -2.28
N PRO A 196 -6.43 12.60 -1.06
CA PRO A 196 -6.49 13.55 0.04
C PRO A 196 -5.13 14.21 0.30
N GLY A 197 -5.14 15.53 0.51
CA GLY A 197 -3.94 16.33 0.74
C GLY A 197 -3.48 16.34 2.19
N GLU A 198 -2.76 17.40 2.54
CA GLU A 198 -2.26 17.63 3.91
C GLU A 198 -3.40 17.52 4.93
N ASN A 199 -3.11 16.87 6.06
CA ASN A 199 -4.07 16.56 7.13
C ASN A 199 -5.36 15.85 6.65
N GLY A 200 -5.26 15.14 5.51
CA GLY A 200 -6.36 14.41 4.89
C GLY A 200 -7.42 15.31 4.24
N SER A 201 -7.05 16.52 3.79
CA SER A 201 -7.98 17.45 3.15
C SER A 201 -8.60 16.85 1.88
N LEU A 202 -9.93 17.01 1.73
CA LEU A 202 -10.71 16.59 0.56
C LEU A 202 -11.15 17.78 -0.30
N GLU A 203 -10.82 19.01 0.11
CA GLU A 203 -11.25 20.25 -0.54
C GLU A 203 -10.47 20.50 -1.85
N PRO A 204 -11.15 20.79 -2.99
CA PRO A 204 -10.47 21.18 -4.23
C PRO A 204 -9.43 22.29 -4.06
N GLY A 205 -8.31 22.16 -4.77
CA GLY A 205 -7.12 23.01 -4.64
C GLY A 205 -6.21 22.68 -3.45
N LYS A 206 -6.68 21.90 -2.46
CA LYS A 206 -5.93 21.43 -1.28
C LYS A 206 -5.62 19.93 -1.30
N ARG A 207 -5.90 19.24 -2.41
CA ARG A 207 -5.60 17.81 -2.62
C ARG A 207 -4.22 17.64 -3.26
N LEU A 208 -3.75 16.41 -3.43
CA LEU A 208 -2.54 16.10 -4.21
C LEU A 208 -2.92 15.33 -5.48
N ILE A 209 -2.39 15.74 -6.63
CA ILE A 209 -2.33 14.88 -7.82
C ILE A 209 -1.19 13.90 -7.59
N ASN A 210 -1.48 12.59 -7.62
CA ASN A 210 -0.46 11.55 -7.61
C ASN A 210 -0.25 10.99 -9.01
N TRP A 211 0.95 10.45 -9.25
CA TRP A 211 1.20 9.54 -10.35
C TRP A 211 2.01 8.32 -9.92
N VAL A 212 1.80 7.19 -10.60
CA VAL A 212 2.64 5.98 -10.49
C VAL A 212 3.04 5.56 -11.89
N TRP A 213 4.33 5.40 -12.14
CA TRP A 213 4.91 5.06 -13.44
C TRP A 213 5.69 3.76 -13.33
N TYR A 214 5.29 2.75 -14.08
CA TYR A 214 5.98 1.48 -14.21
C TYR A 214 6.93 1.56 -15.42
N CYS A 215 8.19 1.23 -15.16
CA CYS A 215 9.27 1.17 -16.14
C CYS A 215 9.82 -0.26 -16.10
N ASN A 216 9.88 -0.93 -17.25
CA ASN A 216 10.51 -2.24 -17.34
C ASN A 216 11.96 -2.06 -17.77
N TYR A 217 12.90 -2.54 -16.97
CA TYR A 217 14.32 -2.61 -17.29
C TYR A 217 14.69 -4.05 -17.67
N PRO A 218 15.59 -4.30 -18.64
CA PRO A 218 16.02 -5.66 -18.99
C PRO A 218 16.65 -6.37 -17.78
N GLU A 219 16.41 -7.68 -17.63
CA GLU A 219 16.92 -8.44 -16.47
C GLU A 219 18.46 -8.47 -16.40
N ASP A 220 19.13 -8.36 -17.54
CA ASP A 220 20.60 -8.27 -17.65
C ASP A 220 21.17 -6.87 -17.34
N SER A 221 20.31 -5.85 -17.16
CA SER A 221 20.74 -4.48 -16.91
C SER A 221 21.21 -4.27 -15.46
N ASN A 222 22.26 -3.47 -15.26
CA ASN A 222 22.66 -3.00 -13.92
C ASN A 222 21.88 -1.75 -13.49
N GLU A 223 21.03 -1.18 -14.35
CA GLU A 223 20.25 0.03 -14.12
C GLU A 223 19.39 -0.07 -12.85
N PHE A 224 18.69 -1.20 -12.67
CA PHE A 224 17.95 -1.54 -11.45
C PHE A 224 18.77 -1.43 -10.14
N LYS A 225 20.05 -1.83 -10.18
CA LYS A 225 20.94 -1.77 -9.00
C LYS A 225 21.35 -0.33 -8.72
N GLU A 226 21.62 0.45 -9.76
CA GLU A 226 21.93 1.87 -9.65
C GLU A 226 20.74 2.68 -9.12
N PHE A 227 19.51 2.41 -9.56
CA PHE A 227 18.31 3.11 -9.08
C PHE A 227 18.03 2.90 -7.57
N LEU A 228 18.52 1.81 -6.98
CA LEU A 228 18.41 1.55 -5.55
C LEU A 228 19.63 2.00 -4.73
N ILE A 229 20.64 2.65 -5.34
CA ILE A 229 21.77 3.30 -4.63
C ILE A 229 21.43 4.77 -4.37
N ASP A 230 21.41 5.15 -3.09
CA ASP A 230 21.12 6.51 -2.65
C ASP A 230 22.29 7.51 -2.81
N SER A 231 22.00 8.78 -2.54
CA SER A 231 22.96 9.89 -2.51
C SER A 231 24.15 9.69 -1.57
N ASP A 232 24.07 8.75 -0.62
CA ASP A 232 25.12 8.46 0.36
C ASP A 232 25.94 7.22 -0.08
N GLY A 233 25.67 6.66 -1.26
CA GLY A 233 26.29 5.45 -1.79
C GLY A 233 25.72 4.14 -1.23
N LYS A 234 24.60 4.18 -0.51
CA LYS A 234 24.01 3.00 0.12
C LYS A 234 22.96 2.36 -0.80
N HIS A 235 23.15 1.07 -1.08
CA HIS A 235 22.19 0.23 -1.78
C HIS A 235 21.01 -0.17 -0.87
N HIS A 236 19.78 0.00 -1.35
CA HIS A 236 18.53 -0.44 -0.70
C HIS A 236 17.98 -1.68 -1.42
N HIS A 237 17.10 -2.47 -0.78
CA HIS A 237 16.64 -3.74 -1.37
C HIS A 237 15.21 -3.70 -1.97
N ILE A 238 14.38 -2.71 -1.61
CA ILE A 238 12.95 -2.66 -1.96
C ILE A 238 12.46 -1.23 -2.22
N THR A 239 13.00 -0.21 -1.55
CA THR A 239 12.53 1.17 -1.69
C THR A 239 13.68 2.14 -1.49
N LEU A 240 13.86 3.04 -2.44
CA LEU A 240 14.73 4.20 -2.31
C LEU A 240 13.99 5.27 -1.50
N PRO A 241 14.51 5.76 -0.35
CA PRO A 241 13.78 6.72 0.48
C PRO A 241 13.52 8.07 -0.23
N ILE A 242 12.44 8.74 0.18
CA ILE A 242 12.12 10.10 -0.25
C ILE A 242 13.29 11.04 0.10
N GLY A 243 13.69 11.88 -0.85
CA GLY A 243 14.82 12.82 -0.68
C GLY A 243 16.22 12.20 -0.70
N LYS A 244 16.35 10.89 -0.96
CA LYS A 244 17.63 10.17 -1.05
C LYS A 244 18.06 9.80 -2.49
N MET A 245 17.30 10.26 -3.49
CA MET A 245 17.59 10.03 -4.90
C MET A 245 18.79 10.84 -5.40
N ARG A 246 19.69 10.18 -6.13
CA ARG A 246 20.82 10.83 -6.83
C ARG A 246 20.31 11.81 -7.89
N LYS A 247 20.99 12.95 -8.04
CA LYS A 247 20.49 14.09 -8.84
C LYS A 247 20.45 13.73 -10.34
N GLU A 248 21.53 13.15 -10.81
CA GLU A 248 21.74 12.64 -12.17
C GLU A 248 20.69 11.60 -12.58
N ILE A 249 20.28 10.73 -11.66
CA ILE A 249 19.19 9.76 -11.83
C ILE A 249 17.83 10.46 -11.99
N LEU A 250 17.56 11.47 -11.15
CA LEU A 250 16.33 12.27 -11.24
C LEU A 250 16.26 13.10 -12.53
N GLU A 251 17.37 13.70 -12.97
CA GLU A 251 17.44 14.49 -14.19
C GLU A 251 17.26 13.62 -15.44
N GLY A 252 17.91 12.45 -15.50
CA GLY A 252 17.71 11.46 -16.55
C GLY A 252 16.26 10.96 -16.64
N GLN A 253 15.62 10.63 -15.51
CA GLN A 253 14.22 10.18 -15.52
C GLN A 253 13.26 11.29 -15.98
N ARG A 254 13.53 12.56 -15.65
CA ARG A 254 12.74 13.70 -16.13
C ARG A 254 12.92 13.95 -17.63
N GLU A 255 14.10 13.72 -18.19
CA GLU A 255 14.30 13.75 -19.65
C GLU A 255 13.55 12.59 -20.32
N TYR A 256 13.65 11.38 -19.78
CA TYR A 256 12.94 10.21 -20.29
C TYR A 256 11.41 10.40 -20.25
N ALA A 257 10.88 11.01 -19.18
CA ALA A 257 9.47 11.37 -19.05
C ALA A 257 8.99 12.24 -20.23
N ARG A 258 9.71 13.35 -20.53
CA ARG A 258 9.38 14.23 -21.66
C ARG A 258 9.49 13.55 -23.03
N LYS A 259 10.34 12.53 -23.15
CA LYS A 259 10.57 11.77 -24.40
C LYS A 259 9.46 10.75 -24.68
N ILE A 260 8.90 10.11 -23.66
CA ILE A 260 7.98 8.96 -23.85
C ILE A 260 6.56 9.16 -23.32
N LEU A 261 6.32 10.04 -22.35
CA LEU A 261 5.00 10.26 -21.75
C LEU A 261 4.22 11.38 -22.45
N PRO A 262 2.87 11.42 -22.31
CA PRO A 262 2.07 12.56 -22.73
C PRO A 262 2.44 13.83 -21.94
N PRO A 263 2.29 15.04 -22.50
CA PRO A 263 2.75 16.28 -21.88
C PRO A 263 2.28 16.47 -20.43
N GLN A 264 0.99 16.21 -20.16
CA GLN A 264 0.41 16.37 -18.82
C GLN A 264 1.05 15.42 -17.79
N PHE A 265 1.43 14.21 -18.21
CA PHE A 265 2.15 13.26 -17.37
C PHE A 265 3.62 13.65 -17.19
N ALA A 266 4.26 14.17 -18.24
CA ALA A 266 5.63 14.68 -18.17
C ALA A 266 5.75 15.90 -17.25
N ASP A 267 4.78 16.82 -17.27
CA ASP A 267 4.64 17.95 -16.34
C ASP A 267 4.73 17.46 -14.89
N ILE A 268 3.78 16.64 -14.44
CA ILE A 268 3.70 16.23 -13.03
C ILE A 268 4.88 15.36 -12.56
N VAL A 269 5.55 14.64 -13.47
CA VAL A 269 6.81 13.94 -13.17
C VAL A 269 7.98 14.93 -13.01
N CYS A 270 8.03 15.99 -13.83
CA CYS A 270 9.02 17.06 -13.68
C CYS A 270 8.80 17.88 -12.40
N ASP A 271 7.57 18.32 -12.15
CA ASP A 271 7.19 19.19 -11.03
C ASP A 271 7.27 18.49 -9.67
N THR A 272 7.29 17.15 -9.64
CA THR A 272 7.47 16.40 -8.40
C THR A 272 8.84 16.74 -7.79
N LYS A 273 8.82 17.42 -6.64
CA LYS A 273 9.99 17.88 -5.89
C LYS A 273 10.84 16.74 -5.30
N GLN A 274 10.18 15.65 -4.87
CA GLN A 274 10.83 14.49 -4.24
C GLN A 274 10.14 13.18 -4.66
N PRO A 275 10.39 12.67 -5.89
CA PRO A 275 9.92 11.35 -6.29
C PRO A 275 10.73 10.26 -5.55
N PHE A 276 10.19 9.05 -5.57
CA PHE A 276 10.83 7.87 -4.99
C PHE A 276 10.52 6.62 -5.83
N ILE A 277 11.34 5.59 -5.63
CA ILE A 277 11.24 4.33 -6.36
C ILE A 277 10.86 3.25 -5.36
N GLN A 278 9.77 2.54 -5.64
CA GLN A 278 9.40 1.33 -4.92
C GLN A 278 9.50 0.14 -5.87
N ALA A 279 10.32 -0.82 -5.49
CA ALA A 279 10.41 -2.08 -6.18
C ALA A 279 9.25 -3.00 -5.74
N ILE A 280 8.42 -3.35 -6.71
CA ILE A 280 7.24 -4.19 -6.64
C ILE A 280 7.63 -5.67 -6.51
N THR A 281 7.21 -6.26 -5.40
CA THR A 281 7.24 -7.71 -5.17
C THR A 281 5.86 -8.30 -5.47
N ASP A 282 5.76 -9.63 -5.60
CA ASP A 282 4.55 -10.33 -5.18
C ASP A 282 4.91 -11.61 -4.42
N VAL A 283 4.09 -11.95 -3.43
CA VAL A 283 4.30 -13.10 -2.54
C VAL A 283 2.95 -13.58 -2.04
N ILE A 284 2.79 -14.89 -1.87
CA ILE A 284 1.63 -15.48 -1.19
C ILE A 284 2.11 -16.66 -0.34
N SER A 285 1.67 -16.69 0.92
CA SER A 285 1.93 -17.85 1.79
C SER A 285 1.13 -19.07 1.31
N SER A 286 1.62 -20.28 1.56
CA SER A 286 0.87 -21.51 1.32
C SER A 286 -0.35 -21.64 2.25
N GLN A 287 -0.24 -21.06 3.45
CA GLN A 287 -1.23 -21.10 4.52
C GLN A 287 -1.21 -19.80 5.36
N ASN A 288 -2.33 -19.46 5.97
CA ASN A 288 -2.55 -18.27 6.79
C ASN A 288 -2.56 -18.54 8.31
N SER A 289 -2.47 -19.81 8.72
CA SER A 289 -2.60 -20.25 10.10
C SER A 289 -1.52 -21.25 10.47
N PHE A 290 -0.97 -21.12 11.69
CA PHE A 290 0.15 -21.91 12.20
C PHE A 290 -0.03 -22.19 13.70
N PHE A 291 0.58 -23.29 14.17
CA PHE A 291 0.57 -23.72 15.57
C PHE A 291 -0.86 -23.85 16.16
N ASP A 292 -1.78 -24.46 15.42
CA ASP A 292 -3.20 -24.64 15.80
C ASP A 292 -3.93 -23.30 16.05
N GLY A 293 -3.80 -22.37 15.09
CA GLY A 293 -4.43 -21.04 15.14
C GLY A 293 -3.76 -20.03 16.08
N LYS A 294 -2.64 -20.37 16.73
CA LYS A 294 -1.91 -19.48 17.66
C LYS A 294 -1.09 -18.40 16.94
N LEU A 295 -0.83 -18.55 15.64
CA LEU A 295 -0.25 -17.53 14.76
C LEU A 295 -1.05 -17.45 13.46
N LEU A 296 -1.53 -16.26 13.13
CA LEU A 296 -2.34 -15.97 11.95
C LEU A 296 -1.65 -14.90 11.10
N LEU A 297 -1.68 -15.05 9.77
CA LEU A 297 -1.15 -14.09 8.80
C LEU A 297 -2.30 -13.28 8.18
N ILE A 298 -2.12 -11.96 8.07
CA ILE A 298 -3.16 -11.01 7.65
C ILE A 298 -2.55 -9.95 6.74
N GLY A 299 -3.27 -9.54 5.69
CA GLY A 299 -2.85 -8.52 4.73
C GLY A 299 -1.59 -8.93 3.94
N ASP A 300 -0.70 -7.97 3.70
CA ASP A 300 0.53 -8.14 2.92
C ASP A 300 1.47 -9.26 3.42
N VAL A 301 1.33 -9.71 4.68
CA VAL A 301 2.09 -10.84 5.26
C VAL A 301 1.51 -12.19 4.82
N LEU A 302 0.19 -12.26 4.56
CA LEU A 302 -0.47 -13.39 3.93
C LEU A 302 -0.24 -13.36 2.42
N ALA A 303 -0.54 -12.23 1.78
CA ALA A 303 -0.33 -12.04 0.34
C ALA A 303 0.01 -10.59 -0.02
N GLY A 304 1.25 -10.37 -0.47
CA GLY A 304 1.69 -9.11 -1.07
C GLY A 304 1.38 -9.10 -2.56
N PHE A 305 0.53 -8.19 -3.02
CA PHE A 305 0.10 -8.12 -4.42
C PHE A 305 0.89 -7.12 -5.26
N ARG A 306 1.02 -7.42 -6.56
CA ARG A 306 1.33 -6.42 -7.58
C ARG A 306 0.28 -5.30 -7.53
N PRO A 307 0.68 -4.01 -7.53
CA PRO A 307 -0.22 -2.86 -7.31
C PRO A 307 -1.26 -2.64 -8.40
N HIS A 308 -1.21 -3.37 -9.52
CA HIS A 308 -2.16 -3.27 -10.62
C HIS A 308 -3.63 -3.54 -10.21
N THR A 309 -3.87 -4.35 -9.16
CA THR A 309 -5.21 -4.52 -8.57
C THR A 309 -5.55 -3.48 -7.50
N ALA A 310 -4.54 -2.77 -6.98
CA ALA A 310 -4.59 -1.92 -5.78
C ALA A 310 -5.21 -2.61 -4.53
N ALA A 311 -5.20 -3.94 -4.47
CA ALA A 311 -5.99 -4.72 -3.51
C ALA A 311 -5.28 -5.03 -2.18
N SER A 312 -4.03 -4.60 -1.96
CA SER A 312 -3.26 -4.95 -0.75
C SER A 312 -3.94 -4.47 0.54
N THR A 313 -4.49 -3.24 0.52
CA THR A 313 -5.32 -2.74 1.62
C THR A 313 -6.67 -3.45 1.73
N SER A 314 -7.25 -3.89 0.60
CA SER A 314 -8.49 -4.67 0.58
C SER A 314 -8.32 -6.05 1.22
N GLN A 315 -7.18 -6.73 1.03
CA GLN A 315 -6.85 -7.99 1.72
C GLN A 315 -6.94 -7.81 3.24
N ALA A 316 -6.20 -6.85 3.79
CA ALA A 316 -6.24 -6.56 5.23
C ALA A 316 -7.64 -6.14 5.72
N ALA A 317 -8.38 -5.40 4.91
CA ALA A 317 -9.75 -4.98 5.21
C ALA A 317 -10.81 -6.09 5.05
N PHE A 318 -10.47 -7.21 4.39
CA PHE A 318 -11.29 -8.43 4.28
C PHE A 318 -10.95 -9.41 5.42
N ASP A 319 -9.65 -9.62 5.66
CA ASP A 319 -9.12 -10.52 6.69
C ASP A 319 -9.54 -10.11 8.11
N ALA A 320 -9.55 -8.81 8.42
CA ALA A 320 -9.85 -8.32 9.77
C ALA A 320 -11.33 -8.46 10.18
N PRO A 321 -12.34 -8.10 9.36
CA PRO A 321 -13.74 -8.46 9.63
C PRO A 321 -13.94 -9.98 9.75
N LYS A 322 -13.19 -10.78 9.00
CA LYS A 322 -13.21 -12.25 9.12
C LYS A 322 -12.59 -12.72 10.42
N LEU A 323 -11.49 -12.13 10.87
CA LEU A 323 -10.91 -12.37 12.20
C LEU A 323 -11.90 -12.02 13.31
N TYR A 324 -12.63 -10.90 13.19
CA TYR A 324 -13.69 -10.53 14.13
C TYR A 324 -14.81 -11.60 14.18
N GLU A 325 -15.22 -12.11 13.03
CA GLU A 325 -16.24 -13.16 12.94
C GLU A 325 -15.75 -14.50 13.52
N MET A 326 -14.48 -14.84 13.33
CA MET A 326 -13.86 -16.05 13.88
C MET A 326 -13.68 -15.97 15.40
N MET A 327 -13.03 -14.90 15.89
CA MET A 327 -12.79 -14.68 17.32
C MET A 327 -14.11 -14.47 18.09
N GLY A 328 -15.14 -13.92 17.43
CA GLY A 328 -16.51 -13.83 17.95
C GLY A 328 -17.35 -15.10 17.80
N GLY A 329 -16.75 -16.24 17.43
CA GLY A 329 -17.42 -17.55 17.37
C GLY A 329 -18.47 -17.73 16.27
N LYS A 330 -18.52 -16.83 15.27
CA LYS A 330 -19.50 -16.87 14.17
C LYS A 330 -19.09 -17.74 13.00
N ILE A 331 -17.77 -17.89 12.79
CA ILE A 331 -17.17 -18.81 11.82
C ILE A 331 -16.08 -19.62 12.51
N SER A 332 -15.79 -20.83 12.00
CA SER A 332 -14.69 -21.65 12.53
C SER A 332 -13.33 -21.11 12.08
N LEU A 333 -12.26 -21.48 12.78
CA LEU A 333 -10.87 -21.24 12.32
C LEU A 333 -10.67 -21.77 10.90
N LYS A 334 -11.11 -23.00 10.61
CA LYS A 334 -11.02 -23.59 9.27
C LYS A 334 -11.73 -22.75 8.20
N GLN A 335 -12.90 -22.20 8.52
CA GLN A 335 -13.64 -21.34 7.59
C GLN A 335 -12.93 -19.99 7.38
N TRP A 336 -12.33 -19.41 8.42
CA TRP A 336 -11.46 -18.24 8.29
C TRP A 336 -10.23 -18.54 7.41
N GLU A 337 -9.61 -19.71 7.63
CA GLU A 337 -8.48 -20.20 6.85
C GLU A 337 -8.85 -20.31 5.36
N GLU A 338 -9.96 -20.99 5.05
CA GLU A 338 -10.46 -21.20 3.68
C GLU A 338 -10.86 -19.90 2.98
N GLU A 339 -11.68 -19.05 3.61
CA GLU A 339 -12.21 -17.82 2.98
C GLU A 339 -11.11 -16.78 2.68
N THR A 340 -10.15 -16.58 3.60
CA THR A 340 -9.09 -15.57 3.42
C THR A 340 -7.97 -16.07 2.49
N MET A 341 -7.64 -17.37 2.50
CA MET A 341 -6.74 -17.97 1.50
C MET A 341 -7.30 -17.84 0.08
N GLU A 342 -8.61 -18.06 -0.10
CA GLU A 342 -9.20 -18.02 -1.44
C GLU A 342 -9.28 -16.60 -2.00
N TYR A 343 -9.69 -15.62 -1.19
CA TYR A 343 -9.62 -14.19 -1.57
C TYR A 343 -8.18 -13.80 -1.97
N ALA A 344 -7.18 -14.21 -1.18
CA ALA A 344 -5.77 -13.93 -1.45
C ALA A 344 -5.29 -14.51 -2.79
N ARG A 345 -5.61 -15.79 -3.07
CA ARG A 345 -5.27 -16.47 -4.33
C ARG A 345 -5.93 -15.81 -5.53
N GLN A 346 -7.21 -15.43 -5.43
CA GLN A 346 -7.93 -14.75 -6.51
C GLN A 346 -7.33 -13.37 -6.81
N MET A 347 -7.04 -12.57 -5.79
CA MET A 347 -6.46 -11.23 -5.96
C MET A 347 -5.01 -11.27 -6.45
N GLN A 348 -4.18 -12.22 -5.99
CA GLN A 348 -2.83 -12.41 -6.52
C GLN A 348 -2.86 -12.79 -8.01
N LYS A 349 -3.66 -13.80 -8.38
CA LYS A 349 -3.84 -14.25 -9.77
C LYS A 349 -4.31 -13.11 -10.69
N LYS A 350 -5.22 -12.26 -10.20
CA LYS A 350 -5.68 -11.05 -10.91
C LYS A 350 -4.54 -10.02 -11.06
N GLY A 351 -3.76 -9.77 -10.01
CA GLY A 351 -2.61 -8.86 -10.02
C GLY A 351 -1.49 -9.28 -10.99
N VAL A 352 -1.20 -10.58 -11.05
CA VAL A 352 -0.25 -11.16 -12.03
C VAL A 352 -0.79 -11.01 -13.45
N SER A 353 -2.05 -11.38 -13.72
CA SER A 353 -2.67 -11.24 -15.06
C SER A 353 -2.72 -9.79 -15.55
N MET A 354 -3.09 -8.85 -14.67
CA MET A 354 -3.14 -7.43 -15.02
C MET A 354 -1.74 -6.86 -15.24
N GLY A 355 -0.75 -7.24 -14.42
CA GLY A 355 0.65 -6.82 -14.61
C GLY A 355 1.23 -7.35 -15.92
N GLN A 356 1.11 -8.65 -16.19
CA GLN A 356 1.65 -9.26 -17.40
C GLN A 356 1.09 -8.60 -18.67
N ARG A 357 -0.22 -8.33 -18.69
CA ARG A 357 -0.92 -7.67 -19.81
C ARG A 357 -0.56 -6.19 -19.96
N SER A 358 -0.26 -5.49 -18.86
CA SER A 358 0.06 -4.05 -18.89
C SER A 358 1.52 -3.78 -19.26
N GLN A 359 2.43 -4.72 -19.00
CA GLN A 359 3.87 -4.55 -19.18
C GLN A 359 4.47 -5.34 -20.35
N PHE A 360 3.94 -6.54 -20.64
CA PHE A 360 4.56 -7.52 -21.54
C PHE A 360 3.60 -8.14 -22.58
N GLY A 361 2.40 -7.55 -22.75
CA GLY A 361 1.39 -8.06 -23.69
C GLY A 361 0.82 -6.95 -24.56
N ASP A 362 0.28 -7.32 -25.71
CA ASP A 362 -0.45 -6.42 -26.60
C ASP A 362 -1.68 -5.84 -25.90
N HIS A 363 -1.59 -4.57 -25.51
CA HIS A 363 -2.70 -3.87 -24.89
C HIS A 363 -3.57 -3.21 -25.99
N PRO A 364 -4.89 -3.50 -26.07
CA PRO A 364 -5.74 -2.97 -27.15
C PRO A 364 -5.74 -1.43 -27.24
N LEU A 365 -5.64 -0.74 -26.10
CA LEU A 365 -5.56 0.73 -26.06
C LEU A 365 -4.18 1.30 -26.45
N ALA A 366 -3.13 0.47 -26.55
CA ALA A 366 -1.87 0.86 -27.17
C ALA A 366 -1.99 0.77 -28.70
N GLN A 367 -2.58 -0.31 -29.23
CA GLN A 367 -2.84 -0.48 -30.67
C GLN A 367 -3.76 0.62 -31.24
N MET A 368 -4.67 1.17 -30.42
CA MET A 368 -5.48 2.34 -30.80
C MET A 368 -4.67 3.63 -31.03
N GLN A 369 -3.45 3.76 -30.50
CA GLN A 369 -2.60 4.93 -30.76
C GLN A 369 -2.02 4.90 -32.19
N ASP A 370 -1.75 3.71 -32.73
CA ASP A 370 -1.22 3.56 -34.09
C ASP A 370 -2.33 3.70 -35.15
N MET A 371 -3.55 3.21 -34.87
CA MET A 371 -4.73 3.47 -35.72
C MET A 371 -5.16 4.95 -35.75
N ALA A 372 -4.70 5.78 -34.81
CA ALA A 372 -4.89 7.23 -34.84
C ALA A 372 -3.84 7.99 -35.68
N ARG A 373 -2.98 7.26 -36.41
CA ARG A 373 -1.89 7.78 -37.26
C ARG A 373 -1.96 7.31 -38.73
N SER A 374 -3.00 6.55 -39.08
CA SER A 374 -3.33 6.09 -40.44
C SER A 374 -4.56 6.80 -41.00
#